data_AF-A0A2L0EZS9-F1
#
_entry.id   AF-A0A2L0EZS9-F1
#
_cell.length_a   1.000
_cell.length_b   1.000
_cell.length_c   1.000
_cell.angle_alpha   90.00
_cell.angle_beta   90.00
_cell.angle_gamma   90.00
#
_symmetry.space_group_name_H-M   'P 1'
#
loop_
_entity.id
_entity.type
_entity.pdbx_description
1 polymer ?
#
loop_
_entity_poly.entity_id
_entity_poly.type
_entity_poly.pdbx_seq_one_letter_code
_entity_poly.pdbx_strand_id
1 'polypeptide(L)'
;MPALRSLALPIAVAASMLGLLSACPQRPTNFPDRDGVIAAQAEWCAALAKLKRAGSSWEHMNACKAAFPTASPTYLRAMTSCFSRRMEAATESSPDRSQIILECNDEVAVNINPDDPAAKAVLEARCARMQRCENVPVAACKSAFSKLEAAQRAMFTTIYNASGRYEIVDCLETASCTDNEEAGRQACYQPASDALLWFPD
;
A
#
# COMPACT_ATOMS: atom_id res chain seq x y z
N MET A 1 7.62 54.07 -48.72
CA MET A 1 7.89 52.71 -48.18
C MET A 1 9.34 52.71 -47.72
N PRO A 2 9.68 52.39 -46.46
CA PRO A 2 9.23 51.20 -45.74
C PRO A 2 8.58 51.48 -44.37
N ALA A 3 7.99 50.42 -43.84
CA ALA A 3 7.06 50.37 -42.73
C ALA A 3 7.69 50.53 -41.34
N LEU A 4 6.91 51.19 -40.48
CA LEU A 4 7.04 51.28 -39.03
C LEU A 4 7.00 49.87 -38.39
N ARG A 5 8.03 49.54 -37.60
CA ARG A 5 7.95 48.46 -36.60
C ARG A 5 7.45 49.06 -35.28
N SER A 6 6.21 48.73 -34.98
CA SER A 6 5.52 48.82 -33.69
C SER A 6 5.12 47.37 -33.41
N LEU A 7 5.22 46.76 -32.22
CA LEU A 7 4.92 47.19 -30.86
C LEU A 7 5.44 46.11 -29.89
N ALA A 8 5.68 46.54 -28.63
CA ALA A 8 5.27 45.86 -27.39
C ALA A 8 5.80 44.44 -27.06
N LEU A 9 6.04 44.05 -25.82
CA LEU A 9 5.95 44.66 -24.50
C LEU A 9 6.87 43.83 -23.55
N PRO A 10 7.17 44.36 -22.36
CA PRO A 10 8.14 43.86 -21.40
C PRO A 10 7.47 43.07 -20.25
N ILE A 11 8.29 42.85 -19.21
CA ILE A 11 7.93 42.61 -17.80
C ILE A 11 7.86 41.13 -17.40
N ALA A 12 9.01 40.69 -16.89
CA ALA A 12 9.11 39.61 -15.93
C ALA A 12 8.22 39.90 -14.71
N VAL A 13 7.27 39.00 -14.44
CA VAL A 13 6.59 38.95 -13.15
C VAL A 13 7.12 37.73 -12.41
N ALA A 14 7.95 38.00 -11.40
CA ALA A 14 8.35 37.03 -10.41
C ALA A 14 7.11 36.62 -9.60
N ALA A 15 6.68 35.38 -9.74
CA ALA A 15 5.69 34.78 -8.87
C ALA A 15 6.43 34.18 -7.66
N SER A 16 6.33 34.89 -6.54
CA SER A 16 6.74 34.46 -5.21
C SER A 16 6.02 33.16 -4.83
N MET A 17 6.72 32.03 -4.87
CA MET A 17 6.28 30.81 -4.19
C MET A 17 6.60 30.96 -2.69
N LEU A 18 5.71 31.64 -1.98
CA LEU A 18 5.63 31.59 -0.53
C LEU A 18 5.20 30.18 -0.13
N GLY A 19 6.06 29.54 0.66
CA GLY A 19 5.87 28.19 1.17
C GLY A 19 4.56 28.03 1.91
N LEU A 20 3.68 27.23 1.31
CA LEU A 20 2.66 26.50 2.06
C LEU A 20 3.39 25.39 2.81
N LEU A 21 3.84 25.69 4.02
CA LEU A 21 4.01 24.66 5.04
C LEU A 21 2.61 24.11 5.30
N SER A 22 2.20 23.12 4.50
CA SER A 22 1.10 22.25 4.85
C SER A 22 1.40 21.72 6.24
N ALA A 23 0.58 22.10 7.22
CA ALA A 23 0.52 21.43 8.49
C ALA A 23 0.09 20.00 8.20
N CYS A 24 1.06 19.13 7.89
CA CYS A 24 0.84 17.71 7.80
C CYS A 24 0.34 17.30 9.19
N PRO A 25 -0.81 16.62 9.33
CA PRO A 25 -1.11 15.92 10.56
C PRO A 25 0.12 15.06 10.87
N GLN A 26 0.71 15.30 12.04
CA GLN A 26 1.95 14.65 12.43
C GLN A 26 1.72 13.14 12.39
N ARG A 27 2.27 12.48 11.37
CA ARG A 27 2.05 11.05 11.11
C ARG A 27 2.32 10.29 12.42
N PRO A 28 1.39 9.46 12.91
CA PRO A 28 1.65 8.61 14.06
C PRO A 28 2.92 7.80 13.81
N THR A 29 3.89 7.89 14.70
CA THR A 29 5.17 7.15 14.59
C THR A 29 5.14 5.83 15.35
N ASN A 30 4.07 5.57 16.09
CA ASN A 30 3.89 4.37 16.88
C ASN A 30 2.52 3.74 16.61
N PHE A 31 2.55 2.48 16.21
CA PHE A 31 1.36 1.70 15.82
C PHE A 31 1.28 0.44 16.68
N PRO A 32 0.06 0.00 17.06
CA PRO A 32 -0.12 -1.10 18.01
C PRO A 32 0.39 -2.46 17.50
N ASP A 33 0.49 -2.65 16.19
CA ASP A 33 1.00 -3.87 15.56
C ASP A 33 2.49 -3.81 15.18
N ARG A 34 3.19 -2.73 15.56
CA ARG A 34 4.59 -2.48 15.18
C ARG A 34 5.52 -3.64 15.52
N ASP A 35 5.48 -4.14 16.75
CA ASP A 35 6.35 -5.25 17.17
C ASP A 35 6.01 -6.55 16.43
N GLY A 36 4.73 -6.75 16.11
CA GLY A 36 4.28 -7.85 15.28
C GLY A 36 4.82 -7.79 13.85
N VAL A 37 4.85 -6.59 13.25
CA VAL A 37 5.41 -6.35 11.91
C VAL A 37 6.92 -6.57 11.91
N ILE A 38 7.63 -6.06 12.92
CA ILE A 38 9.09 -6.28 13.06
C ILE A 38 9.42 -7.77 13.14
N ALA A 39 8.67 -8.53 13.94
CA ALA A 39 8.88 -9.97 14.07
C ALA A 39 8.61 -10.71 12.74
N ALA A 40 7.48 -10.42 12.07
CA ALA A 40 7.14 -11.02 10.79
C ALA A 40 8.12 -10.64 9.67
N GLN A 41 8.64 -9.39 9.68
CA GLN A 41 9.68 -8.96 8.75
C GLN A 41 10.98 -9.72 8.97
N ALA A 42 11.38 -9.97 10.22
CA ALA A 42 12.56 -10.77 10.50
C ALA A 42 12.43 -12.21 9.96
N GLU A 43 11.24 -12.82 10.05
CA GLU A 43 10.93 -14.14 9.46
C GLU A 43 11.05 -14.10 7.93
N TRP A 44 10.48 -13.08 7.29
CA TRP A 44 10.59 -12.86 5.84
C TRP A 44 12.04 -12.71 5.39
N CYS A 45 12.84 -11.90 6.09
CA CYS A 45 14.26 -11.71 5.81
C CYS A 45 15.06 -13.02 5.94
N ALA A 46 14.75 -13.84 6.96
CA ALA A 46 15.38 -15.13 7.16
C ALA A 46 15.04 -16.10 6.02
N ALA A 47 13.79 -16.09 5.54
CA ALA A 47 13.37 -16.88 4.39
C ALA A 47 14.11 -16.47 3.10
N LEU A 48 14.17 -15.17 2.79
CA LEU A 48 14.92 -14.67 1.64
C LEU A 48 16.42 -15.03 1.71
N ALA A 49 17.02 -14.89 2.88
CA ALA A 49 18.42 -15.25 3.09
C ALA A 49 18.70 -16.76 2.92
N LYS A 50 17.75 -17.61 3.34
CA LYS A 50 17.81 -19.07 3.14
C LYS A 50 17.77 -19.40 1.65
N LEU A 51 16.88 -18.76 0.88
CA LEU A 51 16.79 -18.94 -0.56
C LEU A 51 18.08 -18.54 -1.30
N LYS A 52 18.81 -17.55 -0.77
CA LYS A 52 20.13 -17.14 -1.29
C LYS A 52 21.29 -18.03 -0.80
N ARG A 53 21.04 -19.03 0.04
CA ARG A 53 22.05 -19.88 0.70
C ARG A 53 23.11 -19.08 1.46
N ALA A 54 22.78 -17.84 1.85
CA ALA A 54 23.68 -16.92 2.54
C ALA A 54 23.36 -16.82 4.03
N GLY A 55 22.11 -17.12 4.45
CA GLY A 55 21.73 -17.06 5.86
C GLY A 55 22.04 -15.70 6.49
N SER A 56 22.66 -15.67 7.67
CA SER A 56 23.00 -14.41 8.35
C SER A 56 24.04 -13.54 7.62
N SER A 57 24.81 -14.09 6.68
CA SER A 57 25.79 -13.34 5.89
C SER A 57 25.21 -12.74 4.61
N TRP A 58 23.89 -12.78 4.43
CA TRP A 58 23.24 -12.15 3.30
C TRP A 58 23.43 -10.63 3.34
N GLU A 59 24.00 -10.05 2.28
CA GLU A 59 24.40 -8.64 2.23
C GLU A 59 23.25 -7.65 2.49
N HIS A 60 22.01 -8.03 2.16
CA HIS A 60 20.83 -7.21 2.39
C HIS A 60 20.12 -7.47 3.73
N MET A 61 20.67 -8.31 4.62
CA MET A 61 20.02 -8.67 5.88
C MET A 61 19.67 -7.45 6.75
N ASN A 62 20.59 -6.48 6.83
CA ASN A 62 20.37 -5.26 7.61
C ASN A 62 19.30 -4.36 6.97
N ALA A 63 19.36 -4.17 5.65
CA ALA A 63 18.36 -3.41 4.91
C ALA A 63 16.97 -4.04 5.03
N CYS A 64 16.88 -5.36 4.90
CA CYS A 64 15.64 -6.11 5.04
C CYS A 64 15.03 -5.94 6.44
N LYS A 65 15.81 -6.10 7.50
CA LYS A 65 15.32 -5.94 8.88
C LYS A 65 14.98 -4.50 9.25
N ALA A 66 15.64 -3.52 8.62
CA ALA A 66 15.35 -2.11 8.79
C ALA A 66 14.10 -1.67 8.00
N ALA A 67 13.70 -2.43 6.98
CA ALA A 67 12.47 -2.18 6.24
C ALA A 67 11.26 -2.37 7.16
N PHE A 68 10.25 -1.53 6.95
CA PHE A 68 8.98 -1.62 7.64
C PHE A 68 7.87 -1.66 6.59
N PRO A 69 7.51 -2.86 6.09
CA PRO A 69 6.50 -2.99 5.05
C PRO A 69 5.14 -2.56 5.59
N THR A 70 4.19 -2.32 4.69
CA THR A 70 2.80 -2.01 5.00
C THR A 70 1.94 -3.24 5.22
N ALA A 71 2.49 -4.45 5.04
CA ALA A 71 1.80 -5.71 5.31
C ALA A 71 1.45 -5.89 6.79
N SER A 72 0.28 -6.48 7.06
CA SER A 72 -0.09 -6.95 8.38
C SER A 72 0.81 -8.12 8.81
N PRO A 73 1.07 -8.30 10.12
CA PRO A 73 1.91 -9.41 10.59
C PRO A 73 1.40 -10.78 10.14
N THR A 74 0.07 -10.96 10.11
CA THR A 74 -0.58 -12.20 9.67
C THR A 74 -0.35 -12.46 8.19
N TYR A 75 -0.58 -11.45 7.35
CA TYR A 75 -0.35 -11.55 5.91
C TYR A 75 1.13 -11.81 5.61
N LEU A 76 2.06 -11.08 6.23
CA LEU A 76 3.49 -11.22 5.98
C LEU A 76 4.02 -12.62 6.33
N ARG A 77 3.58 -13.21 7.44
CA ARG A 77 3.94 -14.59 7.80
C ARG A 77 3.37 -15.62 6.82
N ALA A 78 2.12 -15.44 6.42
CA ALA A 78 1.47 -16.34 5.46
C ALA A 78 2.15 -16.27 4.09
N MET A 79 2.50 -15.05 3.62
CA MET A 79 3.30 -14.85 2.42
C MET A 79 4.69 -15.46 2.55
N THR A 80 5.36 -15.31 3.69
CA THR A 80 6.66 -15.94 3.98
C THR A 80 6.58 -17.47 3.81
N SER A 81 5.55 -18.09 4.40
CA SER A 81 5.34 -19.54 4.32
C SER A 81 5.05 -20.00 2.89
N CYS A 82 4.11 -19.35 2.21
CA CYS A 82 3.73 -19.72 0.84
C CYS A 82 4.90 -19.54 -0.13
N PHE A 83 5.56 -18.38 -0.09
CA PHE A 83 6.67 -18.05 -0.98
C PHE A 83 7.84 -19.03 -0.80
N SER A 84 8.23 -19.31 0.45
CA SER A 84 9.30 -20.27 0.73
C SER A 84 8.97 -21.66 0.21
N ARG A 85 7.74 -22.16 0.48
CA ARG A 85 7.29 -23.47 0.04
C ARG A 85 7.29 -23.59 -1.49
N ARG A 86 6.79 -22.57 -2.20
CA ARG A 86 6.76 -22.56 -3.68
C ARG A 86 8.16 -22.44 -4.28
N MET A 87 9.02 -21.59 -3.73
CA MET A 87 10.42 -21.46 -4.16
C MET A 87 11.22 -22.75 -3.94
N GLU A 88 10.96 -23.49 -2.85
CA GLU A 88 11.61 -24.79 -2.59
C GLU A 88 11.07 -25.91 -3.49
N ALA A 89 9.78 -25.86 -3.86
CA ALA A 89 9.15 -26.84 -4.74
C ALA A 89 9.44 -26.60 -6.24
N ALA A 90 9.89 -25.40 -6.60
CA ALA A 90 10.16 -25.05 -7.97
C ALA A 90 11.36 -25.86 -8.52
N THR A 91 11.12 -26.60 -9.59
CA THR A 91 12.13 -27.44 -10.27
C THR A 91 13.00 -26.63 -11.24
N GLU A 92 12.55 -25.43 -11.59
CA GLU A 92 13.27 -24.50 -12.46
C GLU A 92 14.43 -23.83 -11.72
N SER A 93 15.53 -23.58 -12.44
CA SER A 93 16.73 -22.94 -11.86
C SER A 93 16.50 -21.48 -11.47
N SER A 94 15.51 -20.81 -12.06
CA SER A 94 15.14 -19.42 -11.76
C SER A 94 13.62 -19.23 -11.83
N PRO A 95 12.89 -19.62 -10.78
CA PRO A 95 11.44 -19.47 -10.72
C PRO A 95 11.04 -18.00 -10.83
N ASP A 96 9.95 -17.72 -11.56
CA ASP A 96 9.38 -16.37 -11.63
C ASP A 96 8.78 -15.98 -10.27
N ARG A 97 9.51 -15.13 -9.55
CA ARG A 97 9.10 -14.66 -8.21
C ARG A 97 7.83 -13.84 -8.26
N SER A 98 7.61 -13.06 -9.31
CA SER A 98 6.43 -12.22 -9.45
C SER A 98 5.18 -13.09 -9.57
N GLN A 99 5.26 -14.13 -10.40
CA GLN A 99 4.20 -15.12 -10.51
C GLN A 99 3.95 -15.86 -9.17
N ILE A 100 5.00 -16.28 -8.47
CA ILE A 100 4.87 -16.93 -7.16
C ILE A 100 4.19 -16.00 -6.14
N ILE A 101 4.52 -14.71 -6.13
CA ILE A 101 3.89 -13.73 -5.24
C ILE A 101 2.40 -13.60 -5.56
N LEU A 102 2.03 -13.50 -6.85
CA LEU A 102 0.62 -13.44 -7.27
C LEU A 102 -0.16 -14.66 -6.79
N GLU A 103 0.37 -15.86 -7.01
CA GLU A 103 -0.30 -17.09 -6.59
C GLU A 103 -0.37 -17.22 -5.06
N CYS A 104 0.65 -16.74 -4.35
CA CYS A 104 0.63 -16.68 -2.90
C CYS A 104 -0.37 -15.65 -2.37
N ASN A 105 -0.55 -14.50 -3.05
CA ASN A 105 -1.57 -13.53 -2.68
C ASN A 105 -2.97 -14.16 -2.72
N ASP A 106 -3.29 -14.87 -3.79
CA ASP A 106 -4.58 -15.54 -3.96
C ASP A 106 -4.81 -16.59 -2.85
N GLU A 107 -3.78 -17.39 -2.53
CA GLU A 107 -3.83 -18.40 -1.47
C GLU A 107 -3.98 -17.79 -0.07
N VAL A 108 -3.21 -16.72 0.21
CA VAL A 108 -3.14 -16.11 1.54
C VAL A 108 -4.37 -15.28 1.82
N ALA A 109 -4.86 -14.49 0.85
CA ALA A 109 -5.99 -13.58 1.05
C ALA A 109 -7.27 -14.31 1.49
N VAL A 110 -7.49 -15.55 1.03
CA VAL A 110 -8.65 -16.38 1.42
C VAL A 110 -8.64 -16.73 2.92
N ASN A 111 -7.46 -16.80 3.54
CA ASN A 111 -7.30 -17.24 4.93
C ASN A 111 -7.18 -16.08 5.93
N ILE A 112 -7.19 -14.84 5.45
CA ILE A 112 -7.15 -13.66 6.30
C ILE A 112 -8.57 -13.33 6.74
N ASN A 113 -8.76 -13.10 8.05
CA ASN A 113 -10.02 -12.60 8.57
C ASN A 113 -10.31 -11.19 8.01
N PRO A 114 -11.33 -11.01 7.15
CA PRO A 114 -11.66 -9.71 6.62
C PRO A 114 -12.46 -8.84 7.60
N ASP A 115 -13.03 -9.45 8.64
CA ASP A 115 -13.96 -8.81 9.58
C ASP A 115 -13.24 -8.38 10.88
N ASP A 116 -11.91 -8.28 10.84
CA ASP A 116 -11.11 -7.71 11.93
C ASP A 116 -11.56 -6.27 12.23
N PRO A 117 -11.77 -5.88 13.51
CA PRO A 117 -12.19 -4.52 13.86
C PRO A 117 -11.30 -3.42 13.27
N ALA A 118 -10.01 -3.69 13.04
CA ALA A 118 -9.08 -2.75 12.45
C ALA A 118 -9.40 -2.39 10.98
N ALA A 119 -10.21 -3.20 10.28
CA ALA A 119 -10.69 -2.94 8.91
C ALA A 119 -11.71 -1.79 8.83
N LYS A 120 -12.42 -1.52 9.93
CA LYS A 120 -13.60 -0.65 9.94
C LYS A 120 -13.29 0.77 9.46
N ALA A 121 -12.18 1.36 9.92
CA ALA A 121 -11.80 2.73 9.56
C ALA A 121 -11.57 2.90 8.05
N VAL A 122 -10.91 1.92 7.42
CA VAL A 122 -10.68 1.93 5.96
C VAL A 122 -12.00 1.88 5.20
N LEU A 123 -12.93 1.00 5.61
CA LEU A 123 -14.25 0.91 4.99
C LEU A 123 -15.06 2.20 5.16
N GLU A 124 -15.00 2.81 6.35
CA GLU A 124 -15.68 4.07 6.63
C GLU A 124 -15.15 5.22 5.78
N ALA A 125 -13.83 5.39 5.71
CA ALA A 125 -13.18 6.38 4.86
C ALA A 125 -13.50 6.15 3.37
N ARG A 126 -13.47 4.90 2.92
CA ARG A 126 -13.81 4.52 1.55
C ARG A 126 -15.25 4.89 1.21
N CYS A 127 -16.21 4.55 2.06
CA CYS A 127 -17.61 4.87 1.82
C CYS A 127 -17.93 6.36 1.98
N ALA A 128 -17.24 7.07 2.89
CA ALA A 128 -17.34 8.52 3.01
C ALA A 128 -16.84 9.22 1.73
N ARG A 129 -15.75 8.72 1.12
CA ARG A 129 -15.28 9.22 -0.19
C ARG A 129 -16.31 8.99 -1.28
N MET A 130 -16.86 7.78 -1.42
CA MET A 130 -17.89 7.51 -2.44
C MET A 130 -19.13 8.39 -2.28
N GLN A 131 -19.52 8.68 -1.04
CA GLN A 131 -20.60 9.64 -0.78
C GLN A 131 -20.23 11.06 -1.22
N ARG A 132 -19.01 11.51 -0.93
CA ARG A 132 -18.52 12.85 -1.27
C ARG A 132 -18.32 13.07 -2.77
N CYS A 133 -17.75 12.09 -3.46
CA CYS A 133 -17.29 12.27 -4.84
C CYS A 133 -18.24 11.67 -5.90
N GLU A 134 -19.04 10.66 -5.54
CA GLU A 134 -19.93 9.95 -6.49
C GLU A 134 -21.40 9.99 -6.04
N ASN A 135 -21.71 10.65 -4.92
CA ASN A 135 -23.04 10.68 -4.29
C ASN A 135 -23.61 9.29 -3.94
N VAL A 136 -22.75 8.28 -3.76
CA VAL A 136 -23.19 6.93 -3.36
C VAL A 136 -23.50 6.91 -1.87
N PRO A 137 -24.73 6.53 -1.45
CA PRO A 137 -25.07 6.44 -0.03
C PRO A 137 -24.10 5.55 0.75
N VAL A 138 -23.63 6.02 1.92
CA VAL A 138 -22.70 5.26 2.78
C VAL A 138 -23.23 3.85 3.09
N ALA A 139 -24.54 3.71 3.36
CA ALA A 139 -25.16 2.41 3.61
C ALA A 139 -25.13 1.49 2.38
N ALA A 140 -25.32 2.04 1.17
CA ALA A 140 -25.23 1.29 -0.07
C ALA A 140 -23.79 0.81 -0.33
N CYS A 141 -22.79 1.68 -0.09
CA CYS A 141 -21.38 1.30 -0.16
C CYS A 141 -21.03 0.18 0.81
N LYS A 142 -21.41 0.29 2.10
CA LYS A 142 -21.17 -0.76 3.10
C LYS A 142 -21.84 -2.08 2.73
N SER A 143 -23.08 -2.03 2.22
CA SER A 143 -23.81 -3.22 1.76
C SER A 143 -23.13 -3.87 0.56
N ALA A 144 -22.67 -3.09 -0.43
CA ALA A 144 -21.93 -3.61 -1.57
C ALA A 144 -20.61 -4.26 -1.13
N PHE A 145 -19.87 -3.61 -0.22
CA PHE A 145 -18.63 -4.14 0.32
C PHE A 145 -18.83 -5.47 1.06
N SER A 146 -19.90 -5.61 1.85
CA SER A 146 -20.19 -6.88 2.55
C SER A 146 -20.49 -8.06 1.62
N LYS A 147 -20.85 -7.79 0.36
CA LYS A 147 -21.13 -8.83 -0.65
C LYS A 147 -19.88 -9.28 -1.40
N LEU A 148 -18.76 -8.56 -1.26
CA LEU A 148 -17.47 -8.99 -1.81
C LEU A 148 -17.04 -10.28 -1.15
N GLU A 149 -16.25 -11.09 -1.86
CA GLU A 149 -15.62 -12.28 -1.29
C GLU A 149 -14.70 -11.92 -0.12
N ALA A 150 -14.51 -12.87 0.81
CA ALA A 150 -13.67 -12.64 1.99
C ALA A 150 -12.26 -12.16 1.60
N ALA A 151 -11.64 -12.80 0.59
CA ALA A 151 -10.35 -12.41 0.06
C ALA A 151 -10.34 -10.96 -0.46
N GLN A 152 -11.35 -10.57 -1.24
CA GLN A 152 -11.47 -9.21 -1.75
C GLN A 152 -11.58 -8.19 -0.61
N ARG A 153 -12.41 -8.47 0.41
CA ARG A 153 -12.53 -7.60 1.59
C ARG A 153 -11.19 -7.47 2.32
N ALA A 154 -10.46 -8.57 2.49
CA ALA A 154 -9.13 -8.57 3.10
C ALA A 154 -8.13 -7.72 2.30
N MET A 155 -8.11 -7.86 0.97
CA MET A 155 -7.23 -7.10 0.08
C MET A 155 -7.45 -5.58 0.14
N PHE A 156 -8.66 -5.14 0.49
CA PHE A 156 -8.96 -3.73 0.72
C PHE A 156 -8.70 -3.26 2.16
N THR A 157 -8.40 -4.16 3.10
CA THR A 157 -8.38 -3.80 4.53
C THR A 157 -7.30 -4.50 5.35
N THR A 158 -7.46 -5.79 5.63
CA THR A 158 -6.72 -6.51 6.69
C THR A 158 -5.38 -7.08 6.23
N ILE A 159 -5.07 -7.04 4.93
CA ILE A 159 -3.71 -7.33 4.46
C ILE A 159 -2.70 -6.25 4.88
N TYR A 160 -3.15 -5.03 5.16
CA TYR A 160 -2.31 -3.92 5.57
C TYR A 160 -2.17 -3.89 7.09
N ASN A 161 -1.02 -3.46 7.63
CA ASN A 161 -0.85 -3.12 9.04
C ASN A 161 -1.47 -1.76 9.38
N ALA A 162 -1.39 -1.34 10.64
CA ALA A 162 -2.00 -0.10 11.09
C ALA A 162 -1.41 1.15 10.42
N SER A 163 -0.12 1.16 10.08
CA SER A 163 0.48 2.26 9.32
C SER A 163 -0.08 2.33 7.90
N GLY A 164 -0.11 1.21 7.19
CA GLY A 164 -0.67 1.15 5.84
C GLY A 164 -2.14 1.54 5.81
N ARG A 165 -2.95 1.05 6.76
CA ARG A 165 -4.36 1.43 6.88
C ARG A 165 -4.54 2.92 7.20
N TYR A 166 -3.68 3.49 8.06
CA TYR A 166 -3.71 4.92 8.36
C TYR A 166 -3.43 5.76 7.10
N GLU A 167 -2.42 5.39 6.31
CA GLU A 167 -2.08 6.10 5.07
C GLU A 167 -3.21 6.03 4.03
N ILE A 168 -3.84 4.86 3.90
CA ILE A 168 -5.01 4.67 3.03
C ILE A 168 -6.17 5.56 3.50
N VAL A 169 -6.48 5.55 4.80
CA VAL A 169 -7.58 6.36 5.37
C VAL A 169 -7.33 7.85 5.15
N ASP A 170 -6.13 8.33 5.49
CA ASP A 170 -5.74 9.73 5.33
C ASP A 170 -5.90 10.18 3.87
N CYS A 171 -5.44 9.38 2.91
CA CYS A 171 -5.63 9.68 1.49
C CYS A 171 -7.11 9.70 1.09
N LEU A 172 -7.91 8.70 1.49
CA LEU A 172 -9.34 8.63 1.15
C LEU A 172 -10.14 9.83 1.72
N GLU A 173 -9.75 10.32 2.89
CA GLU A 173 -10.37 11.46 3.55
C GLU A 173 -9.97 12.78 2.92
N THR A 174 -8.68 12.96 2.60
CA THR A 174 -8.12 14.27 2.23
C THR A 174 -8.00 14.52 0.73
N ALA A 175 -7.81 13.46 -0.08
CA ALA A 175 -7.64 13.62 -1.52
C ALA A 175 -8.91 14.18 -2.18
N SER A 176 -8.72 15.13 -3.11
CA SER A 176 -9.81 15.71 -3.91
C SER A 176 -10.50 14.65 -4.78
N CYS A 177 -11.72 14.97 -5.21
CA CYS A 177 -12.43 14.15 -6.17
C CYS A 177 -11.76 14.27 -7.57
N THR A 178 -11.84 13.21 -8.36
CA THR A 178 -11.26 13.04 -9.68
C THR A 178 -12.34 12.66 -10.69
N ASP A 179 -12.07 12.88 -11.98
CA ASP A 179 -13.01 12.50 -13.05
C ASP A 179 -13.20 10.98 -13.17
N ASN A 180 -12.22 10.20 -12.67
CA ASN A 180 -12.31 8.75 -12.51
C ASN A 180 -12.07 8.39 -11.04
N GLU A 181 -13.16 8.24 -10.29
CA GLU A 181 -13.12 7.95 -8.85
C GLU A 181 -12.67 6.53 -8.50
N GLU A 182 -12.79 5.59 -9.43
CA GLU A 182 -12.21 4.26 -9.26
C GLU A 182 -10.69 4.34 -9.25
N ALA A 183 -10.10 5.01 -10.23
CA ALA A 183 -8.67 5.28 -10.28
C ALA A 183 -8.21 6.15 -9.08
N GLY A 184 -8.99 7.16 -8.70
CA GLY A 184 -8.71 8.01 -7.54
C GLY A 184 -8.67 7.22 -6.23
N ARG A 185 -9.60 6.29 -6.01
CA ARG A 185 -9.53 5.36 -4.87
C ARG A 185 -8.32 4.44 -4.96
N GLN A 186 -8.06 3.83 -6.11
CA GLN A 186 -6.93 2.92 -6.28
C GLN A 186 -5.59 3.61 -5.99
N ALA A 187 -5.45 4.89 -6.38
CA ALA A 187 -4.27 5.68 -6.07
C ALA A 187 -4.02 5.84 -4.56
N CYS A 188 -5.06 5.82 -3.72
CA CYS A 188 -4.89 5.83 -2.26
C CYS A 188 -4.41 4.49 -1.68
N TYR A 189 -4.67 3.37 -2.37
CA TYR A 189 -4.18 2.07 -1.96
C TYR A 189 -2.77 1.80 -2.46
N GLN A 190 -2.45 2.28 -3.67
CA GLN A 190 -1.24 1.92 -4.41
C GLN A 190 0.06 2.01 -3.59
N PRO A 191 0.37 3.10 -2.87
CA PRO A 191 1.62 3.18 -2.10
C PRO A 191 1.71 2.11 -1.02
N ALA A 192 0.58 1.81 -0.36
CA ALA A 192 0.52 0.77 0.65
C ALA A 192 0.53 -0.63 0.01
N SER A 193 -0.03 -0.82 -1.18
CA SER A 193 0.03 -2.10 -1.90
C SER A 193 1.46 -2.42 -2.39
N ASP A 194 2.17 -1.42 -2.91
CA ASP A 194 3.53 -1.59 -3.44
C ASP A 194 4.56 -1.88 -2.34
N ALA A 195 4.28 -1.45 -1.11
CA ALA A 195 5.15 -1.65 0.05
C ALA A 195 4.78 -2.88 0.91
N LEU A 196 3.91 -3.78 0.42
CA LEU A 196 3.46 -4.97 1.19
C LEU A 196 4.61 -5.92 1.51
N LEU A 197 5.50 -6.17 0.56
CA LEU A 197 6.63 -7.08 0.72
C LEU A 197 7.91 -6.35 0.34
N TRP A 198 8.93 -6.49 1.17
CA TRP A 198 10.24 -5.94 0.87
C TRP A 198 11.07 -6.96 0.07
N PHE A 199 11.72 -6.52 -1.00
CA PHE A 199 12.73 -7.28 -1.74
C PHE A 199 13.99 -6.43 -1.88
N PRO A 200 15.19 -7.05 -2.05
CA PRO A 200 16.37 -6.30 -2.44
C PRO A 200 16.19 -5.77 -3.87
N ASP A 201 16.61 -4.53 -4.10
CA ASP A 201 16.74 -3.93 -5.43
C ASP A 201 17.83 -4.63 -6.28
#